data_AF-A0A6G3RH94-F1
#
_entry.id   AF-A0A6G3RH94-F1
#
_cell.length_a   1.000
_cell.length_b   1.000
_cell.length_c   1.000
_cell.angle_alpha   90.00
_cell.angle_beta   90.00
_cell.angle_gamma   90.00
#
_symmetry.space_group_name_H-M   'P 1'
#
loop_
_entity.id
_entity.type
_entity.pdbx_description
1 polymer ?
#
loop_
_entity_poly.entity_id
_entity_poly.type
_entity_poly.pdbx_seq_one_letter_code
_entity_poly.pdbx_strand_id
1 'polypeptide(L)'
;AGTTAAAATLTGLALVAATGAALLWPTHDPSRLAHVHTALPADDPHLADAHAGPHGWRHAHDYVIDVRHPKWPAPAHAPGRAGSY
;
A
#
# COMPACT_ATOMS: atom_id res chain seq x y z
N ALA A 1 -2.24 -6.53 41.04
CA ALA A 1 -3.18 -7.40 40.30
C ALA A 1 -3.59 -6.82 38.94
N GLY A 2 -4.02 -5.56 38.83
CA GLY A 2 -4.50 -4.99 37.56
C GLY A 2 -3.46 -4.88 36.44
N THR A 3 -2.21 -4.57 36.76
CA THR A 3 -1.12 -4.48 35.77
C THR A 3 -0.78 -5.83 35.14
N THR A 4 -0.77 -6.90 35.93
CA THR A 4 -0.52 -8.27 35.46
C THR A 4 -1.63 -8.75 34.52
N ALA A 5 -2.89 -8.48 34.85
CA ALA A 5 -4.03 -8.80 33.98
C ALA A 5 -3.96 -8.03 32.66
N ALA A 6 -3.70 -6.72 32.72
CA ALA A 6 -3.53 -5.90 31.52
C ALA A 6 -2.37 -6.39 30.63
N ALA A 7 -1.22 -6.73 31.23
CA ALA A 7 -0.08 -7.28 30.50
C ALA A 7 -0.40 -8.61 29.82
N ALA A 8 -1.11 -9.52 30.50
CA ALA A 8 -1.54 -10.80 29.93
C ALA A 8 -2.49 -10.58 28.73
N THR A 9 -3.46 -9.67 28.85
CA THR A 9 -4.38 -9.33 27.76
C THR A 9 -3.64 -8.77 26.55
N LEU A 10 -2.75 -7.78 26.76
CA LEU A 10 -1.96 -7.19 25.67
C LEU A 10 -1.04 -8.21 25.01
N THR A 11 -0.45 -9.12 25.79
CA THR A 11 0.39 -10.21 25.25
C THR A 11 -0.41 -11.15 24.36
N GLY A 12 -1.60 -11.56 24.80
CA GLY A 12 -2.50 -12.39 23.99
C GLY A 12 -2.90 -11.71 22.68
N LEU A 13 -3.28 -10.42 22.75
CA LEU A 13 -3.59 -9.62 21.56
C LEU A 13 -2.40 -9.50 20.61
N ALA A 14 -1.21 -9.23 21.14
CA ALA A 14 0.01 -9.13 20.33
C ALA A 14 0.34 -10.44 19.61
N LEU A 15 0.21 -11.58 20.30
CA LEU A 15 0.44 -12.90 19.70
C LEU A 15 -0.55 -13.21 18.57
N VAL A 16 -1.85 -12.93 18.79
CA VAL A 16 -2.89 -13.11 17.76
C VAL A 16 -2.61 -12.22 16.56
N ALA A 17 -2.30 -10.94 16.78
CA ALA A 17 -2.00 -9.99 15.70
C ALA A 17 -0.74 -10.39 14.92
N ALA A 18 0.36 -10.76 15.61
CA ALA A 18 1.61 -11.16 14.98
C ALA A 18 1.45 -12.45 14.16
N THR A 19 0.72 -13.43 14.69
CA THR A 19 0.44 -14.68 13.97
C THR A 19 -0.46 -14.43 12.77
N GLY A 20 -1.49 -13.60 12.93
CA GLY A 20 -2.35 -13.16 11.83
C GLY A 20 -1.56 -12.45 10.73
N ALA A 21 -0.66 -11.53 11.10
CA ALA A 21 0.22 -10.86 10.14
C ALA A 21 1.09 -11.89 9.40
N ALA A 22 1.77 -12.79 10.10
CA ALA A 22 2.64 -13.79 9.47
C ALA A 22 1.89 -14.72 8.49
N LEU A 23 0.62 -15.05 8.79
CA LEU A 23 -0.19 -15.95 7.96
C LEU A 23 -0.93 -15.25 6.82
N LEU A 24 -1.34 -14.00 7.02
CA LEU A 24 -2.19 -13.27 6.07
C LEU A 24 -1.40 -12.28 5.21
N TRP A 25 -0.16 -11.95 5.56
CA TRP A 25 0.65 -11.05 4.74
C TRP A 25 0.83 -11.65 3.34
N PRO A 26 0.66 -10.85 2.27
CA PRO A 26 0.98 -11.30 0.92
C PRO A 26 2.44 -11.72 0.83
N THR A 27 2.71 -12.83 0.14
CA THR A 27 4.09 -13.23 -0.18
C THR A 27 4.80 -12.25 -1.10
N HIS A 28 4.03 -11.47 -1.87
CA HIS A 28 4.53 -10.41 -2.74
C HIS A 28 4.25 -9.04 -2.12
N ASP A 29 5.29 -8.44 -1.53
CA ASP A 29 5.27 -7.11 -0.92
C ASP A 29 6.33 -6.22 -1.60
N PRO A 30 6.03 -5.64 -2.79
CA PRO A 30 7.01 -4.88 -3.54
C PRO A 30 7.27 -3.51 -2.89
N SER A 31 8.55 -3.12 -2.77
CA SER A 31 8.92 -1.81 -2.22
C SER A 31 8.42 -0.66 -3.10
N ARG A 32 8.43 -0.86 -4.43
CA ARG A 32 7.95 0.10 -5.42
C ARG A 32 6.50 -0.15 -5.80
N LEU A 33 5.65 0.86 -5.59
CA LEU A 33 4.23 0.79 -5.90
C LEU A 33 3.87 1.68 -7.09
N ALA A 34 3.25 1.08 -8.10
CA ALA A 34 2.73 1.82 -9.24
C ALA A 34 1.47 2.58 -8.85
N HIS A 35 1.39 3.87 -9.21
CA HIS A 35 0.22 4.70 -8.99
C HIS A 35 0.04 5.74 -10.10
N VAL A 36 -1.09 6.45 -10.05
CA VAL A 36 -1.52 7.41 -11.08
C VAL A 36 -1.76 8.78 -10.46
N HIS A 37 -1.16 9.81 -11.05
CA HIS A 37 -1.52 11.19 -10.80
C HIS A 37 -2.43 11.73 -11.90
N THR A 38 -3.60 12.20 -11.50
CA THR A 38 -4.61 12.77 -12.41
C THR A 38 -4.60 14.30 -12.43
N ALA A 39 -4.02 14.93 -11.41
CA ALA A 39 -4.13 16.37 -11.17
C ALA A 39 -2.79 17.13 -11.18
N LEU A 40 -1.67 16.43 -11.41
CA LEU A 40 -0.36 17.08 -11.46
C LEU A 40 -0.07 17.65 -12.86
N PRO A 41 0.51 18.87 -12.96
CA PRO A 41 1.06 19.40 -14.20
C PRO A 41 2.15 18.49 -14.77
N ALA A 42 2.30 18.46 -16.09
CA ALA A 42 3.24 17.57 -16.78
C ALA A 42 4.72 17.85 -16.45
N ASP A 43 5.04 19.06 -16.00
CA ASP A 43 6.37 19.52 -15.61
C ASP A 43 6.66 19.39 -14.11
N ASP A 44 5.73 18.82 -13.33
CA ASP A 44 5.95 18.59 -11.91
C ASP A 44 7.16 17.64 -11.70
N PRO A 45 8.16 18.02 -10.88
CA PRO A 45 9.33 17.17 -10.62
C PRO A 45 8.98 15.77 -10.09
N HIS A 46 7.81 15.61 -9.46
CA HIS A 46 7.32 14.33 -8.98
C HIS A 46 6.97 13.34 -10.11
N LEU A 47 6.75 13.84 -11.33
CA LEU A 47 6.46 13.06 -12.52
C LEU A 47 7.70 12.75 -13.37
N ALA A 48 8.93 13.03 -12.89
CA ALA A 48 10.15 12.87 -13.68
C ALA A 48 10.31 11.46 -14.29
N ASP A 49 9.92 10.42 -13.55
CA ASP A 49 9.94 9.01 -14.01
C ASP A 49 8.56 8.50 -14.44
N ALA A 50 7.61 9.39 -14.70
CA ALA A 50 6.25 9.03 -15.07
C ALA A 50 6.07 8.86 -16.58
N HIS A 51 5.19 7.94 -16.95
CA HIS A 51 4.74 7.72 -18.30
C HIS A 51 3.27 8.09 -18.44
N ALA A 52 2.90 8.69 -19.57
CA ALA A 52 1.50 8.97 -19.87
C ALA A 52 0.70 7.66 -19.94
N GLY A 53 -0.43 7.61 -19.25
CA GLY A 53 -1.38 6.50 -19.26
C GLY A 53 -2.80 6.98 -19.58
N PRO A 54 -3.75 6.04 -19.74
CA PRO A 54 -5.13 6.34 -20.14
C PRO A 54 -5.89 7.27 -19.18
N HIS A 55 -5.42 7.36 -17.94
CA HIS A 55 -6.11 8.05 -16.84
C HIS A 55 -5.21 9.08 -16.14
N GLY A 56 -4.08 9.47 -16.74
CA GLY A 56 -3.11 10.38 -16.14
C GLY A 56 -1.69 9.85 -16.19
N TRP A 57 -0.82 10.38 -15.33
CA TRP A 57 0.59 10.03 -15.28
C TRP A 57 0.83 8.83 -14.38
N ARG A 58 1.35 7.73 -14.96
CA ARG A 58 1.70 6.49 -14.27
C ARG A 58 3.17 6.48 -13.91
N HIS A 59 3.49 6.24 -12.64
CA HIS A 59 4.88 6.07 -12.18
C HIS A 59 4.94 5.09 -11.01
N ALA A 60 6.15 4.67 -10.64
CA ALA A 60 6.38 3.77 -9.51
C ALA A 60 7.66 4.15 -8.77
N HIS A 61 7.56 4.35 -7.46
CA HIS A 61 8.70 4.59 -6.58
C HIS A 61 8.43 3.92 -5.23
N ASP A 62 9.44 3.92 -4.36
CA ASP A 62 9.29 3.40 -3.01
C ASP A 62 8.21 4.19 -2.28
N TYR A 63 7.24 3.48 -1.71
CA TYR A 63 6.09 4.12 -1.10
C TYR A 63 6.37 4.48 0.35
N VAL A 64 6.35 5.79 0.66
CA VAL A 64 6.56 6.32 2.00
C VAL A 64 5.38 7.20 2.36
N ILE A 65 4.83 7.04 3.58
CA ILE A 65 3.77 7.90 4.06
C ILE A 65 4.36 9.29 4.39
N ASP A 66 4.05 10.27 3.56
CA ASP A 66 4.53 11.65 3.66
C ASP A 66 3.42 12.67 3.33
N VAL A 67 3.79 13.95 3.18
CA VAL A 67 2.84 15.03 2.88
C VAL A 67 2.13 14.83 1.52
N ARG A 68 2.79 14.20 0.54
CA ARG A 68 2.24 13.92 -0.79
C ARG A 68 1.49 12.58 -0.83
N HIS A 69 1.85 11.65 0.06
CA HIS A 69 1.34 10.29 0.14
C HIS A 69 0.76 9.98 1.53
N PRO A 70 -0.32 10.65 1.97
CA PRO A 70 -0.81 10.49 3.35
C PRO A 70 -1.51 9.14 3.61
N LYS A 71 -1.77 8.35 2.58
CA LYS A 71 -2.57 7.12 2.65
C LYS A 71 -2.08 6.13 1.62
N TRP A 72 -1.91 4.86 2.02
CA TRP A 72 -1.62 3.76 1.11
C TRP A 72 -2.42 3.83 -0.20
N PRO A 73 -1.79 3.53 -1.35
CA PRO A 73 -2.51 3.51 -2.61
C PRO A 73 -3.57 2.41 -2.53
N ALA A 74 -4.81 2.77 -2.86
CA ALA A 74 -5.85 1.77 -3.03
C ALA A 74 -5.44 0.85 -4.19
N PRO A 75 -5.73 -0.46 -4.13
CA PRO A 75 -5.57 -1.33 -5.27
C PRO A 75 -6.24 -0.68 -6.47
N ALA A 76 -5.50 -0.42 -7.54
CA ALA A 76 -6.11 -0.04 -8.80
C ALA A 76 -7.14 -1.12 -9.12
N HIS A 77 -8.40 -0.73 -9.35
CA HIS A 77 -9.40 -1.68 -9.80
C HIS A 77 -8.88 -2.31 -11.09
N ALA A 78 -8.41 -3.56 -11.00
CA ALA A 78 -7.96 -4.29 -12.17
C ALA A 78 -9.20 -4.47 -13.06
N PRO A 79 -9.21 -4.00 -14.32
CA PRO A 79 -10.23 -4.45 -15.24
C PRO A 79 -10.14 -5.98 -15.28
N GLY A 80 -11.28 -6.63 -15.02
CA GLY A 80 -11.37 -8.05 -14.74
C GLY A 80 -10.54 -8.89 -15.71
N ARG A 81 -9.85 -9.91 -15.18
CA ARG A 81 -9.29 -10.99 -15.98
C ARG A 81 -10.41 -11.53 -16.87
N ALA A 82 -10.37 -11.19 -18.16
CA ALA A 82 -11.05 -11.98 -19.17
C ALA A 82 -10.43 -13.37 -19.10
N GLY A 83 -11.23 -14.34 -18.66
CA GLY A 83 -10.88 -15.74 -18.74
C GLY A 83 -10.64 -16.11 -20.21
N SER A 84 -9.48 -16.66 -20.49
CA SER A 84 -9.19 -17.36 -21.73
C SER A 84 -9.52 -18.84 -21.54
N TYR A 85 -10.59 -19.28 -22.20
CA TYR A 85 -10.73 -20.65 -22.68
C TYR A 85 -9.87 -20.83 -23.94
#